data_AF-A0A948DL48-F1
#
_entry.id   AF-A0A948DL48-F1
#
_cell.length_a   1.000
_cell.length_b   1.000
_cell.length_c   1.000
_cell.angle_alpha   90.00
_cell.angle_beta   90.00
_cell.angle_gamma   90.00
#
_symmetry.space_group_name_H-M   'P 1'
#
loop_
_entity.id
_entity.type
_entity.pdbx_description
1 polymer ?
#
loop_
_entity_poly.entity_id
_entity_poly.type
_entity_poly.pdbx_seq_one_letter_code
_entity_poly.pdbx_strand_id
1 'polypeptide(L)'
;MNDRYLYRGVNQKMYQSSNGVLCPKLMNCLFTYVFKADGSIKADGNAIAGPSKQNAVLGHQLNSDSFPTSGISTTPIFERAQHYATNGEQYTGGYVFKLDRELLGSFGVEEYIVSKWVKNPSKPEDEEVILVPQDLRELPTQVIVGIIEVSAQPGAGEGRS
;
A
#
# COMPACT_ATOMS: atom_id res chain seq x y z
N MET A 1 13.50 -1.59 15.27
CA MET A 1 13.19 -0.89 14.02
C MET A 1 12.22 0.23 14.37
N ASN A 2 12.31 1.38 13.69
CA ASN A 2 11.52 2.55 14.05
C ASN A 2 10.17 2.48 13.33
N ASP A 3 9.22 1.72 13.90
CA ASP A 3 7.91 1.41 13.28
C ASP A 3 6.91 2.58 13.37
N ARG A 4 7.39 3.76 13.79
CA ARG A 4 6.57 4.97 13.93
C ARG A 4 6.08 5.52 12.59
N TYR A 5 6.86 5.37 11.53
CA TYR A 5 6.53 5.96 10.24
C TYR A 5 6.19 4.91 9.20
N LEU A 6 5.18 5.20 8.40
CA LEU A 6 4.84 4.46 7.20
C LEU A 6 5.07 5.36 5.98
N TYR A 7 5.37 4.74 4.85
CA TYR A 7 5.72 5.41 3.62
C TYR A 7 4.86 4.91 2.47
N ARG A 8 4.40 5.83 1.63
CA ARG A 8 3.69 5.54 0.37
C ARG A 8 4.40 6.21 -0.77
N GLY A 9 4.94 5.41 -1.69
CA GLY A 9 5.45 5.90 -2.97
C GLY A 9 4.33 6.11 -3.98
N VAL A 10 4.35 7.24 -4.67
CA VAL A 10 3.52 7.49 -5.85
C VAL A 10 4.38 8.12 -6.95
N ASN A 11 4.10 7.79 -8.20
CA ASN A 11 4.75 8.46 -9.32
C ASN A 11 4.18 9.88 -9.52
N GLN A 12 4.88 10.70 -10.30
CA GLN A 12 4.51 12.09 -10.54
C GLN A 12 3.09 12.24 -11.12
N LYS A 13 2.69 11.36 -12.06
CA LYS A 13 1.36 11.39 -12.67
C LYS A 13 0.27 11.16 -11.62
N MET A 14 0.45 10.18 -10.75
CA MET A 14 -0.47 9.89 -9.65
C MET A 14 -0.59 11.08 -8.71
N TYR A 15 0.54 11.64 -8.26
CA TYR A 15 0.58 12.80 -7.37
C TYR A 15 -0.18 14.00 -7.95
N GLN A 16 0.04 14.31 -9.23
CA GLN A 16 -0.64 15.40 -9.93
C GLN A 16 -2.14 15.12 -10.07
N SER A 17 -2.52 13.90 -10.44
CA SER A 17 -3.92 13.52 -10.64
C SER A 17 -4.75 13.54 -9.35
N SER A 18 -4.11 13.27 -8.20
CA SER A 18 -4.77 13.32 -6.89
C SER A 18 -4.59 14.65 -6.18
N ASN A 19 -3.95 15.64 -6.81
CA ASN A 19 -3.61 16.92 -6.21
C ASN A 19 -2.89 16.77 -4.85
N GLY A 20 -1.98 15.79 -4.75
CA GLY A 20 -1.23 15.49 -3.53
C GLY A 20 -2.03 14.78 -2.42
N VAL A 21 -3.23 14.27 -2.72
CA VAL A 21 -4.04 13.49 -1.76
C VAL A 21 -3.82 12.00 -1.95
N LEU A 22 -3.82 11.23 -0.87
CA LEU A 22 -3.78 9.77 -0.91
C LEU A 22 -5.19 9.20 -0.85
N CYS A 23 -5.68 8.73 -1.99
CA CYS A 23 -7.00 8.09 -2.10
C CYS A 23 -6.85 6.58 -2.36
N PRO A 24 -7.76 5.75 -1.82
CA PRO A 24 -7.86 4.36 -2.22
C PRO A 24 -8.36 4.25 -3.67
N LYS A 25 -8.14 3.08 -4.28
CA LYS A 25 -8.64 2.82 -5.64
C LYS A 25 -10.16 2.74 -5.69
N LEU A 26 -10.81 2.21 -4.64
CA LEU A 26 -12.25 2.26 -4.46
C LEU A 26 -12.62 3.14 -3.25
N MET A 27 -13.28 4.26 -3.50
CA MET A 27 -13.84 5.11 -2.46
C MET A 27 -15.27 4.66 -2.09
N ASN A 28 -15.67 4.89 -0.83
CA ASN A 28 -16.99 4.60 -0.28
C ASN A 28 -17.39 3.12 -0.36
N CYS A 29 -16.42 2.21 -0.49
CA CYS A 29 -16.63 0.76 -0.52
C CYS A 29 -16.01 0.12 0.72
N LEU A 30 -16.72 -0.82 1.35
CA LEU A 30 -16.20 -1.55 2.51
C LEU A 30 -14.91 -2.29 2.15
N PHE A 31 -13.96 -2.34 3.08
CA PHE A 31 -12.72 -3.10 2.92
C PHE A 31 -12.97 -4.60 3.11
N THR A 32 -13.75 -5.18 2.21
CA THR A 32 -14.09 -6.60 2.17
C THR A 32 -14.10 -7.07 0.73
N TYR A 33 -13.68 -8.31 0.49
CA TYR A 33 -13.73 -8.89 -0.85
C TYR A 33 -14.39 -10.27 -0.82
N VAL A 34 -15.06 -10.63 -1.93
CA VAL A 34 -15.66 -11.95 -2.15
C VAL A 34 -14.95 -12.57 -3.34
N PHE A 35 -14.14 -13.60 -3.10
CA PHE A 35 -13.56 -14.36 -4.21
C PHE A 35 -14.63 -15.20 -4.91
N LYS A 36 -14.56 -15.22 -6.23
CA LYS A 36 -15.33 -16.15 -7.06
C LYS A 36 -14.52 -17.44 -7.20
N ALA A 37 -15.22 -18.57 -7.34
CA ALA A 37 -14.59 -19.85 -7.66
C ALA A 37 -14.23 -19.92 -9.16
N ASP A 38 -13.42 -18.97 -9.62
CA ASP A 38 -13.00 -18.79 -11.02
C ASP A 38 -11.53 -19.17 -11.27
N GLY A 39 -10.88 -19.74 -10.25
CA GLY A 39 -9.45 -20.11 -10.30
C GLY A 39 -8.49 -18.97 -9.98
N SER A 40 -8.97 -17.78 -9.63
CA SER A 40 -8.13 -16.64 -9.20
C SER A 40 -7.44 -16.85 -7.85
N ILE A 41 -7.89 -17.82 -7.06
CA ILE A 41 -7.34 -18.16 -5.74
C ILE A 41 -6.93 -19.62 -5.64
N LYS A 42 -5.88 -19.87 -4.87
CA LYS A 42 -5.46 -21.23 -4.50
C LYS A 42 -6.29 -21.70 -3.31
N ALA A 43 -6.62 -23.00 -3.30
CA ALA A 43 -7.25 -23.66 -2.15
C ALA A 43 -6.21 -23.96 -1.05
N ASP A 44 -5.48 -22.93 -0.60
CA ASP A 44 -4.38 -23.04 0.37
C ASP A 44 -4.81 -22.62 1.80
N GLY A 45 -6.09 -22.32 1.99
CA GLY A 45 -6.67 -21.91 3.27
C GLY A 45 -6.49 -20.42 3.60
N ASN A 46 -5.98 -19.59 2.68
CA ASN A 46 -5.91 -18.14 2.89
C ASN A 46 -7.22 -17.41 2.51
N ALA A 47 -8.04 -17.97 1.62
CA ALA A 47 -9.31 -17.38 1.21
C ALA A 47 -10.47 -17.85 2.11
N ILE A 48 -11.34 -16.92 2.48
CA ILE A 48 -12.57 -17.15 3.26
C ILE A 48 -13.79 -17.11 2.33
N ALA A 49 -14.76 -18.01 2.53
CA ALA A 49 -16.01 -17.96 1.78
C ALA A 49 -16.85 -16.73 2.20
N GLY A 50 -17.34 -15.97 1.22
CA GLY A 50 -18.13 -14.75 1.45
C GLY A 50 -17.30 -13.48 1.66
N PRO A 51 -17.93 -12.36 2.07
CA PRO A 51 -17.25 -11.08 2.22
C PRO A 51 -16.32 -11.09 3.43
N SER A 52 -15.05 -10.77 3.22
CA SER A 52 -14.05 -10.76 4.30
C SER A 52 -12.97 -9.71 4.12
N LYS A 53 -12.53 -9.10 5.23
CA LYS A 53 -11.33 -8.25 5.31
C LYS A 53 -10.07 -9.02 4.92
N GLN A 54 -9.95 -10.29 5.34
CA GLN A 54 -8.83 -11.16 4.95
C GLN A 54 -8.77 -11.37 3.44
N ASN A 55 -9.93 -11.55 2.80
CA ASN A 55 -9.99 -11.64 1.34
C ASN A 55 -9.57 -10.32 0.68
N ALA A 56 -9.93 -9.18 1.25
CA ALA A 56 -9.51 -7.87 0.74
C ALA A 56 -8.00 -7.70 0.83
N VAL A 57 -7.37 -8.07 1.95
CA VAL A 57 -5.91 -8.07 2.10
C VAL A 57 -5.26 -9.00 1.08
N LEU A 58 -5.75 -10.24 0.95
CA LEU A 58 -5.23 -11.22 0.00
C LEU A 58 -5.35 -10.74 -1.45
N GLY A 59 -6.52 -10.24 -1.84
CA GLY A 59 -6.77 -9.71 -3.19
C GLY A 59 -5.88 -8.52 -3.51
N HIS A 60 -5.69 -7.62 -2.54
CA HIS A 60 -4.83 -6.44 -2.70
C HIS A 60 -3.38 -6.83 -3.00
N GLN A 61 -2.87 -7.89 -2.36
CA GLN A 61 -1.53 -8.41 -2.63
C GLN A 61 -1.41 -9.13 -3.97
N LEU A 62 -2.42 -9.92 -4.33
CA LEU A 62 -2.40 -10.69 -5.58
C LEU A 62 -2.34 -9.77 -6.79
N ASN A 63 -3.26 -8.80 -6.85
CA ASN A 63 -3.30 -7.80 -7.90
C ASN A 63 -4.29 -6.70 -7.51
N SER A 64 -3.80 -5.59 -6.97
CA SER A 64 -4.64 -4.45 -6.58
C SER A 64 -5.30 -3.73 -7.77
N ASP A 65 -4.92 -3.98 -9.03
CA ASP A 65 -5.63 -3.45 -10.21
C ASP A 65 -6.80 -4.35 -10.59
N SER A 66 -6.63 -5.67 -10.52
CA SER A 66 -7.71 -6.64 -10.76
C SER A 66 -8.68 -6.74 -9.59
N PHE A 67 -8.22 -6.41 -8.38
CA PHE A 67 -8.97 -6.46 -7.13
C PHE A 67 -8.85 -5.13 -6.39
N PRO A 68 -9.42 -4.04 -6.95
CA PRO A 68 -9.33 -2.74 -6.31
C PRO A 68 -10.09 -2.77 -4.98
N THR A 69 -9.52 -2.17 -3.94
CA THR A 69 -10.11 -2.12 -2.59
C THR A 69 -10.06 -0.69 -2.04
N SER A 70 -10.68 -0.47 -0.89
CA SER A 70 -10.58 0.77 -0.11
C SER A 70 -9.28 0.87 0.72
N GLY A 71 -8.33 -0.03 0.49
CA GLY A 71 -7.04 -0.03 1.16
C GLY A 71 -5.98 0.77 0.40
N ILE A 72 -5.07 1.39 1.15
CA ILE A 72 -3.88 2.07 0.63
C ILE A 72 -2.63 1.35 1.15
N SER A 73 -1.85 0.72 0.25
CA SER A 73 -0.61 0.03 0.65
C SER A 73 0.47 1.01 1.08
N THR A 74 1.04 0.78 2.25
CA THR A 74 2.19 1.51 2.78
C THR A 74 3.26 0.52 3.27
N THR A 75 4.46 1.02 3.54
CA THR A 75 5.58 0.21 4.06
C THR A 75 6.36 1.03 5.09
N PRO A 76 6.92 0.42 6.14
CA PRO A 76 7.86 1.11 7.04
C PRO A 76 9.24 1.35 6.39
N ILE A 77 9.50 0.79 5.20
CA ILE A 77 10.80 0.85 4.52
C ILE A 77 10.77 1.96 3.48
N PHE A 78 11.49 3.06 3.74
CA PHE A 78 11.50 4.22 2.85
C PHE A 78 12.00 3.88 1.43
N GLU A 79 13.04 3.06 1.32
CA GLU A 79 13.66 2.65 0.06
C GLU A 79 12.66 1.87 -0.81
N ARG A 80 11.79 1.07 -0.19
CA ARG A 80 10.71 0.37 -0.90
C ARG A 80 9.67 1.35 -1.42
N ALA A 81 9.25 2.32 -0.61
CA ALA A 81 8.36 3.38 -1.06
C ALA A 81 8.97 4.19 -2.21
N GLN A 82 10.26 4.53 -2.15
CA GLN A 82 10.97 5.19 -3.25
C GLN A 82 10.99 4.32 -4.52
N HIS A 83 11.30 3.03 -4.40
CA HIS A 83 11.27 2.10 -5.53
C HIS A 83 9.90 2.07 -6.21
N TYR A 84 8.81 2.10 -5.43
CA TYR A 84 7.45 2.20 -5.97
C TYR A 84 7.16 3.56 -6.62
N ALA A 85 7.64 4.67 -6.04
CA ALA A 85 7.46 6.01 -6.61
C ALA A 85 8.13 6.14 -7.99
N THR A 86 9.27 5.48 -8.20
CA THR A 86 10.03 5.50 -9.45
C THR A 86 9.72 4.32 -10.37
N ASN A 87 8.83 3.41 -9.94
CA ASN A 87 8.49 2.16 -10.63
C ASN A 87 9.75 1.37 -11.03
N GLY A 88 10.68 1.20 -10.09
CA GLY A 88 11.95 0.52 -10.32
C GLY A 88 12.79 1.19 -11.42
N GLU A 89 12.94 2.51 -11.35
CA GLU A 89 13.73 3.35 -12.28
C GLU A 89 13.06 3.64 -13.64
N GLN A 90 11.83 3.16 -13.88
CA GLN A 90 11.07 3.54 -15.09
C GLN A 90 10.68 5.02 -15.13
N TYR A 91 10.52 5.65 -13.96
CA TYR A 91 10.31 7.09 -13.83
C TYR A 91 11.54 7.75 -13.22
N THR A 92 11.91 8.92 -13.74
CA THR A 92 13.05 9.71 -13.25
C THR A 92 12.87 10.19 -11.81
N GLY A 93 11.62 10.29 -11.34
CA GLY A 93 11.29 10.66 -9.98
C GLY A 93 9.81 10.46 -9.63
N GLY A 94 9.50 10.75 -8.38
CA GLY A 94 8.16 10.66 -7.81
C GLY A 94 8.11 11.26 -6.41
N TYR A 95 7.08 10.90 -5.66
CA TYR A 95 6.83 11.44 -4.32
C TYR A 95 6.67 10.29 -3.32
N VAL A 96 7.27 10.45 -2.15
CA VAL A 96 7.07 9.57 -1.00
C VAL A 96 6.35 10.35 0.09
N PHE A 97 5.14 9.92 0.40
CA PHE A 97 4.41 10.40 1.57
C PHE A 97 4.95 9.71 2.81
N LYS A 98 5.20 10.49 3.86
CA LYS A 98 5.57 10.03 5.19
C LYS A 98 4.39 10.20 6.12
N LEU A 99 3.93 9.10 6.71
CA LEU A 99 2.77 9.05 7.59
C LEU A 99 3.21 8.70 9.01
N ASP A 100 2.64 9.36 10.02
CA ASP A 100 2.88 9.04 11.44
C ASP A 100 1.83 8.06 11.95
N ARG A 101 2.30 6.86 12.30
CA ARG A 101 1.48 5.74 12.74
C ARG A 101 0.74 6.04 14.06
N GLU A 102 1.33 6.87 14.92
CA GLU A 102 0.73 7.27 16.20
C GLU A 102 -0.54 8.13 16.00
N LEU A 103 -0.67 8.78 14.83
CA LEU A 103 -1.82 9.62 14.52
C LEU A 103 -2.98 8.81 13.90
N LEU A 104 -2.71 7.66 13.29
CA LEU A 104 -3.71 6.91 12.49
C LEU A 104 -4.98 6.61 13.28
N GLY A 105 -4.85 6.03 14.47
CA GLY A 105 -5.99 5.68 15.31
C GLY A 105 -6.82 6.89 15.74
N SER A 106 -6.17 8.04 15.99
CA SER A 106 -6.85 9.28 16.38
C SER A 106 -7.67 9.90 15.24
N PHE A 107 -7.33 9.58 13.99
CA PHE A 107 -8.03 10.04 12.80
C PHE A 107 -8.87 8.93 12.13
N GLY A 108 -9.17 7.84 12.85
CA GLY A 108 -10.05 6.78 12.36
C GLY A 108 -9.45 6.02 11.17
N VAL A 109 -8.14 5.81 11.13
CA VAL A 109 -7.49 4.97 10.11
C VAL A 109 -7.17 3.60 10.71
N GLU A 110 -7.73 2.55 10.12
CA GLU A 110 -7.44 1.16 10.49
C GLU A 110 -6.19 0.64 9.77
N GLU A 111 -5.44 -0.23 10.43
CA GLU A 111 -4.20 -0.81 9.91
C GLU A 111 -4.27 -2.33 9.76
N TYR A 112 -3.80 -2.82 8.62
CA TYR A 112 -3.71 -4.25 8.30
C TYR A 112 -2.27 -4.60 7.95
N ILE A 113 -1.53 -5.10 8.94
CA ILE A 113 -0.16 -5.60 8.75
C ILE A 113 -0.23 -6.92 7.97
N VAL A 114 0.16 -6.92 6.70
CA VAL A 114 -0.21 -8.01 5.80
C VAL A 114 0.36 -9.37 6.25
N SER A 115 1.57 -9.39 6.80
CA SER A 115 2.17 -10.62 7.36
C SER A 115 1.39 -11.26 8.52
N LYS A 116 0.50 -10.51 9.18
CA LYS A 116 -0.39 -11.05 10.22
C LYS A 116 -1.72 -11.59 9.67
N TRP A 117 -2.07 -11.21 8.45
CA TRP A 117 -3.36 -11.53 7.81
C TRP A 117 -3.23 -12.60 6.72
N VAL A 118 -2.05 -12.74 6.11
CA VAL A 118 -1.79 -13.68 5.02
C VAL A 118 -0.57 -14.51 5.36
N LYS A 119 -0.66 -15.85 5.25
CA LYS A 119 0.43 -16.77 5.62
C LYS A 119 1.66 -16.65 4.72
N ASN A 120 1.44 -16.44 3.43
CA ASN A 120 2.49 -16.35 2.42
C ASN A 120 2.30 -15.06 1.60
N PRO A 121 2.74 -13.90 2.13
CA PRO A 121 2.61 -12.64 1.40
C PRO A 121 3.36 -12.69 0.07
N SER A 122 2.87 -11.97 -0.95
CA SER A 122 3.51 -11.95 -2.28
C SER A 122 4.91 -11.31 -2.26
N LYS A 123 5.12 -10.33 -1.38
CA LYS A 123 6.40 -9.65 -1.14
C LYS A 123 6.61 -9.43 0.36
N PRO A 124 7.00 -10.47 1.12
CA PRO A 124 7.14 -10.37 2.58
C PRO A 124 8.15 -9.29 3.01
N GLU A 125 9.15 -9.04 2.18
CA GLU A 125 10.23 -8.08 2.42
C GLU A 125 9.82 -6.62 2.26
N ASP A 126 8.62 -6.34 1.72
CA ASP A 126 8.06 -4.99 1.67
C ASP A 126 7.43 -4.58 3.01
N GLU A 127 7.25 -5.52 3.96
CA GLU A 127 6.59 -5.28 5.24
C GLU A 127 5.28 -4.49 5.10
N GLU A 128 4.48 -4.88 4.10
CA GLU A 128 3.31 -4.11 3.69
C GLU A 128 2.30 -3.94 4.84
N VAL A 129 1.85 -2.70 5.00
CA VAL A 129 0.76 -2.30 5.89
C VAL A 129 -0.30 -1.61 5.04
N ILE A 130 -1.50 -2.18 5.00
CA ILE A 130 -2.63 -1.57 4.30
C ILE A 130 -3.37 -0.66 5.27
N LEU A 131 -3.56 0.61 4.89
CA LEU A 131 -4.33 1.59 5.65
C LEU A 131 -5.73 1.73 5.07
N VAL A 132 -6.74 1.80 5.94
CA VAL A 132 -8.15 1.95 5.55
C VAL A 132 -8.77 3.10 6.37
N PRO A 133 -9.06 4.25 5.75
CA PRO A 133 -9.81 5.32 6.41
C PRO A 133 -11.22 4.86 6.78
N GLN A 134 -11.72 5.22 7.96
CA GLN A 134 -13.04 4.83 8.45
C GLN A 134 -14.18 5.39 7.58
N ASP A 135 -14.01 6.57 6.99
CA ASP A 135 -14.96 7.15 6.05
C ASP A 135 -14.85 6.55 4.63
N LEU A 136 -13.87 5.67 4.41
CA LEU A 136 -13.58 4.98 3.15
C LEU A 136 -13.22 5.92 2.00
N ARG A 137 -12.66 7.09 2.32
CA ARG A 137 -12.25 8.12 1.36
C ARG A 137 -10.75 8.32 1.38
N GLU A 138 -10.28 9.53 1.15
CA GLU A 138 -8.88 9.91 1.29
C GLU A 138 -8.33 9.69 2.71
N LEU A 139 -7.02 9.45 2.80
CA LEU A 139 -6.34 9.52 4.09
C LEU A 139 -6.40 10.96 4.63
N PRO A 140 -6.73 11.16 5.92
CA PRO A 140 -6.70 12.46 6.56
C PRO A 140 -5.32 13.11 6.41
N THR A 141 -5.25 14.34 5.93
CA THR A 141 -3.97 15.03 5.70
C THR A 141 -3.16 15.21 6.98
N GLN A 142 -3.82 15.18 8.14
CA GLN A 142 -3.21 15.27 9.47
C GLN A 142 -2.30 14.08 9.78
N VAL A 143 -2.52 12.91 9.18
CA VAL A 143 -1.63 11.75 9.37
C VAL A 143 -0.38 11.83 8.50
N ILE A 144 -0.37 12.70 7.48
CA ILE A 144 0.75 12.92 6.57
C ILE A 144 1.67 13.99 7.18
N VAL A 145 2.81 13.57 7.70
CA VAL A 145 3.78 14.46 8.36
C VAL A 145 4.89 14.95 7.43
N GLY A 146 4.90 14.48 6.18
CA GLY A 146 5.82 14.98 5.17
C GLY A 146 5.57 14.39 3.78
N ILE A 147 6.01 15.12 2.77
CA ILE A 147 6.05 14.69 1.37
C ILE A 147 7.46 14.93 0.89
N ILE A 148 8.10 13.88 0.38
CA ILE A 148 9.51 13.90 -0.03
C ILE A 148 9.55 13.65 -1.53
N GLU A 149 10.14 14.58 -2.27
CA GLU A 149 10.49 14.35 -3.67
C GLU A 149 11.65 13.37 -3.75
N VAL A 150 11.52 12.35 -4.59
CA VAL A 150 12.54 11.33 -4.77
C VAL A 150 12.87 11.17 -6.25
N SER A 151 14.14 10.91 -6.54
CA SER A 151 14.60 10.51 -7.86
C SER A 151 14.79 9.00 -7.94
N ALA A 152 14.85 8.44 -9.15
CA ALA A 152 15.42 7.12 -9.34
C ALA A 152 16.84 7.10 -8.77
N GLN A 153 17.12 6.16 -7.86
CA GLN A 153 18.49 5.83 -7.51
C GLN A 153 19.05 5.10 -8.76
N PRO A 154 20.21 5.50 -9.30
CA PRO A 154 20.87 4.65 -10.28
C PRO A 154 21.11 3.32 -9.59
N GLY A 155 20.63 2.23 -10.17
CA GLY A 155 20.92 0.89 -9.66
C GLY A 155 22.40 0.82 -9.33
N ALA A 156 22.73 0.34 -8.14
CA ALA A 156 24.10 0.08 -7.75
C ALA A 156 24.66 -0.95 -8.72
N GLY A 157 25.15 -0.46 -9.86
CA GLY A 157 25.83 -1.25 -10.87
C GLY A 157 26.99 -1.87 -10.14
N GLU A 158 26.91 -3.20 -10.00
CA GLU A 158 27.98 -4.02 -9.48
C GLU A 158 29.28 -3.55 -10.14
N GLY A 159 30.18 -2.98 -9.34
CA GLY A 159 31.59 -2.93 -9.68
C GLY A 159 32.08 -4.37 -9.77
N ARG A 160 31.89 -4.99 -10.93
CA ARG A 160 32.69 -6.14 -11.34
C ARG A 160 33.86 -5.58 -12.14
N SER A 161 35.00 -5.63 -11.47
CA SER A 161 36.34 -5.44 -12.03
C SER A 161 36.58 -6.31 -13.26
#